data_AF-A0A1Y1XLB0-F1
#
_entry.id   AF-A0A1Y1XLB0-F1
#
_cell.length_a   1.000
_cell.length_b   1.000
_cell.length_c   1.000
_cell.angle_alpha   90.00
_cell.angle_beta   90.00
_cell.angle_gamma   90.00
#
_symmetry.space_group_name_H-M   'P 1'
#
loop_
_entity.id
_entity.type
_entity.pdbx_description
1 polymer ?
#
loop_
_entity_poly.entity_id
_entity_poly.type
_entity_poly.pdbx_seq_one_letter_code
_entity_poly.pdbx_strand_id
1 'polypeptide(L)'
;MNSEENNNKNIPTDPTEIIEGKSENIISENKKNDTTINNGKEEKNNNSNDNNDKKENIIKDKGKGKENDNKNENENENDIKNDNSNNNDNKEKEKEEENVGEVVIHNKPKRGKKRPLRSPQENFERDIITKYRSKLWKKFRKALQDFKLVEPGDKVAVAVSGGKDSLLMAKLFQEVQKHGDFYFDIVYLSMDPGFSPPNKKILVNNCKLLGIDIKLEESDVFEVANKMSPNQPCFMCAKMRRGFLYRKAKEYGCNKLALGHHFDDIIETTLINIFYAGSYKTMVPKVDAENFEGMTLIRPMVYIREEDIRSIMKDNDITCMTCGCAVASSKLPSTRANVKKLIKELKENYGIKEQNIFRSTANVNLNGIYGYKDDQEHFDYNDIYKRGKRQ
;
A
#
# COMPACT_ATOMS: atom_id res chain seq x y z
N MET A 1 33.01 5.23 -51.12
CA MET A 1 33.07 3.76 -51.15
C MET A 1 33.78 3.31 -49.90
N ASN A 2 33.20 2.31 -49.23
CA ASN A 2 33.62 1.67 -47.97
C ASN A 2 33.23 2.44 -46.71
N SER A 3 32.66 1.87 -45.66
CA SER A 3 31.88 0.64 -45.43
C SER A 3 31.51 0.73 -43.95
N GLU A 4 30.23 0.58 -43.63
CA GLU A 4 29.69 0.59 -42.28
C GLU A 4 30.16 -0.66 -41.50
N GLU A 5 30.71 -0.46 -40.31
CA GLU A 5 30.80 -1.51 -39.28
C GLU A 5 29.95 -1.11 -38.06
N ASN A 6 28.78 -1.73 -37.99
CA ASN A 6 27.88 -1.75 -36.85
C ASN A 6 28.55 -2.46 -35.66
N ASN A 7 28.95 -1.70 -34.64
CA ASN A 7 29.24 -2.26 -33.32
C ASN A 7 27.99 -2.23 -32.44
N ASN A 8 27.18 -3.27 -32.60
CA ASN A 8 26.03 -3.59 -31.75
C ASN A 8 26.55 -4.04 -30.37
N LYS A 9 26.64 -3.12 -29.41
CA LYS A 9 26.91 -3.47 -28.01
C LYS A 9 25.60 -3.86 -27.33
N ASN A 10 25.46 -5.17 -27.10
CA ASN A 10 24.43 -5.83 -26.32
C ASN A 10 24.04 -5.03 -25.07
N ILE A 11 22.78 -4.59 -25.04
CA ILE A 11 22.09 -4.10 -23.86
C ILE A 11 21.62 -5.32 -23.07
N PRO A 12 21.94 -5.48 -21.78
CA PRO A 12 21.33 -6.51 -20.96
C PRO A 12 19.85 -6.17 -20.75
N THR A 13 18.96 -7.03 -21.23
CA THR A 13 17.49 -6.90 -21.14
C THR A 13 16.87 -7.73 -20.01
N ASP A 14 17.64 -8.06 -18.97
CA ASP A 14 17.19 -8.93 -17.89
C ASP A 14 16.68 -8.14 -16.66
N PRO A 15 15.36 -8.18 -16.33
CA PRO A 15 14.79 -7.50 -15.17
C PRO A 15 14.99 -8.24 -13.84
N THR A 16 15.72 -9.36 -13.80
CA THR A 16 15.72 -10.25 -12.62
C THR A 16 16.59 -9.81 -11.43
N GLU A 17 17.32 -8.69 -11.50
CA GLU A 17 18.00 -8.10 -10.34
C GLU A 17 17.15 -7.09 -9.54
N ILE A 18 15.87 -6.92 -9.89
CA ILE A 18 15.05 -5.79 -9.44
C ILE A 18 14.43 -5.97 -8.04
N ILE A 19 14.58 -7.11 -7.36
CA ILE A 19 13.97 -7.30 -6.03
C ILE A 19 14.89 -8.12 -5.11
N GLU A 20 15.46 -7.40 -4.13
CA GLU A 20 16.35 -7.85 -3.04
C GLU A 20 17.82 -8.08 -3.39
N GLY A 21 18.66 -7.51 -2.51
CA GLY A 21 20.09 -7.36 -2.73
C GLY A 21 20.83 -8.67 -2.58
N LYS A 22 21.62 -9.00 -3.60
CA LYS A 22 22.79 -9.85 -3.42
C LYS A 22 24.00 -8.96 -3.18
N SER A 23 24.58 -9.08 -1.99
CA SER A 23 25.94 -8.66 -1.69
C SER A 23 26.88 -9.78 -2.11
N GLU A 24 27.64 -9.59 -3.19
CA GLU A 24 28.84 -10.39 -3.43
C GLU A 24 30.07 -9.57 -3.02
N ASN A 25 30.80 -10.15 -2.08
CA ASN A 25 32.01 -9.60 -1.47
C ASN A 25 33.19 -9.66 -2.43
N ILE A 26 33.89 -8.53 -2.56
CA ILE A 26 35.29 -8.47 -2.99
C ILE A 26 36.13 -8.31 -1.72
N ILE A 27 36.68 -9.39 -1.18
CA ILE A 27 37.94 -9.37 -0.41
C ILE A 27 38.69 -10.68 -0.68
N SER A 28 39.88 -10.51 -1.22
CA SER A 28 41.00 -11.44 -1.32
C SER A 28 41.41 -12.02 0.03
N GLU A 29 41.72 -13.32 0.11
CA GLU A 29 43.03 -13.78 0.61
C GLU A 29 43.24 -15.29 0.47
N ASN A 30 44.49 -15.62 0.14
CA ASN A 30 45.09 -16.95 0.14
C ASN A 30 44.92 -17.65 1.49
N LYS A 31 44.57 -18.94 1.49
CA LYS A 31 45.36 -19.98 2.18
C LYS A 31 44.92 -21.41 1.81
N LYS A 32 45.97 -22.17 1.52
CA LYS A 32 46.11 -23.60 1.24
C LYS A 32 45.36 -24.55 2.18
N ASN A 33 44.97 -25.68 1.58
CA ASN A 33 45.00 -27.07 2.05
C ASN A 33 44.35 -27.41 3.40
N ASP A 34 43.34 -28.29 3.40
CA ASP A 34 43.62 -29.71 3.69
C ASP A 34 42.45 -30.65 3.39
N THR A 35 42.86 -31.80 2.89
CA THR A 35 42.15 -33.01 2.51
C THR A 35 41.64 -33.75 3.76
N THR A 36 40.39 -34.24 3.81
CA THR A 36 40.13 -35.68 4.06
C THR A 36 38.65 -36.08 3.90
N ILE A 37 38.53 -37.23 3.24
CA ILE A 37 37.40 -38.11 2.98
C ILE A 37 36.94 -38.80 4.28
N ASN A 38 35.62 -39.03 4.46
CA ASN A 38 35.15 -40.34 4.90
C ASN A 38 33.68 -40.64 4.57
N ASN A 39 33.50 -41.85 4.05
CA ASN A 39 32.29 -42.51 3.57
C ASN A 39 31.64 -43.40 4.64
N GLY A 40 30.37 -43.76 4.41
CA GLY A 40 29.74 -45.03 4.82
C GLY A 40 28.67 -44.88 5.91
N LYS A 41 27.57 -45.63 5.96
CA LYS A 41 26.98 -46.81 5.27
C LYS A 41 25.49 -46.80 5.68
N GLU A 42 24.50 -47.00 4.80
CA GLU A 42 23.89 -48.27 4.34
C GLU A 42 23.13 -49.14 5.37
N GLU A 43 22.03 -49.73 4.85
CA GLU A 43 21.19 -50.88 5.29
C GLU A 43 19.88 -50.56 6.07
N LYS A 44 18.66 -50.79 5.55
CA LYS A 44 17.93 -51.95 4.96
C LYS A 44 17.03 -52.66 6.00
N ASN A 45 15.73 -52.81 5.67
CA ASN A 45 14.83 -53.97 5.86
C ASN A 45 13.38 -53.50 5.57
N ASN A 46 12.66 -53.92 4.52
CA ASN A 46 12.10 -55.23 4.10
C ASN A 46 10.79 -55.66 4.77
N ASN A 47 9.90 -56.18 3.92
CA ASN A 47 8.66 -56.97 4.11
C ASN A 47 7.36 -56.15 4.28
N SER A 48 6.21 -56.46 3.66
CA SER A 48 5.81 -57.64 2.87
C SER A 48 4.41 -57.44 2.24
N ASN A 49 4.26 -57.94 1.01
CA ASN A 49 3.17 -58.74 0.42
C ASN A 49 1.66 -58.50 0.69
N ASP A 50 0.93 -58.44 -0.44
CA ASP A 50 -0.18 -59.35 -0.84
C ASP A 50 -1.57 -58.77 -1.18
N ASN A 51 -1.92 -59.00 -2.45
CA ASN A 51 -3.16 -59.59 -2.98
C ASN A 51 -4.44 -58.75 -3.24
N ASN A 52 -4.66 -58.58 -4.55
CA ASN A 52 -5.81 -59.06 -5.36
C ASN A 52 -7.18 -58.35 -5.39
N ASP A 53 -7.57 -58.14 -6.65
CA ASP A 53 -8.85 -58.51 -7.29
C ASP A 53 -10.00 -57.48 -7.44
N LYS A 54 -10.17 -57.10 -8.73
CA LYS A 54 -11.37 -57.28 -9.58
C LYS A 54 -12.54 -56.27 -9.59
N LYS A 55 -12.76 -55.80 -10.83
CA LYS A 55 -14.01 -55.78 -11.65
C LYS A 55 -15.03 -54.63 -11.50
N GLU A 56 -15.06 -53.82 -12.56
CA GLU A 56 -16.14 -53.60 -13.56
C GLU A 56 -17.63 -53.61 -13.16
N ASN A 57 -18.32 -52.51 -13.52
CA ASN A 57 -19.55 -52.38 -14.35
C ASN A 57 -20.06 -50.92 -14.22
N ILE A 58 -20.17 -50.06 -15.25
CA ILE A 58 -20.99 -49.99 -16.49
C ILE A 58 -22.53 -49.94 -16.26
N ILE A 59 -23.16 -48.98 -16.98
CA ILE A 59 -24.57 -48.75 -17.40
C ILE A 59 -25.11 -47.41 -16.84
N LYS A 60 -25.13 -46.30 -17.61
CA LYS A 60 -26.03 -45.89 -18.73
C LYS A 60 -27.49 -45.58 -18.32
N ASP A 61 -27.90 -44.33 -18.59
CA ASP A 61 -28.87 -43.93 -19.65
C ASP A 61 -30.01 -42.97 -19.23
N LYS A 62 -30.18 -41.94 -20.08
CA LYS A 62 -31.41 -41.19 -20.47
C LYS A 62 -32.17 -40.39 -19.39
N GLY A 63 -32.51 -39.11 -19.57
CA GLY A 63 -32.72 -38.30 -20.77
C GLY A 63 -34.20 -37.85 -20.83
N LYS A 64 -34.46 -36.55 -21.00
CA LYS A 64 -35.60 -35.96 -21.75
C LYS A 64 -35.56 -34.44 -21.65
N GLY A 65 -35.44 -33.77 -22.79
CA GLY A 65 -35.59 -32.32 -22.90
C GLY A 65 -37.03 -31.90 -23.17
N LYS A 66 -37.19 -30.59 -23.41
CA LYS A 66 -38.09 -30.03 -24.44
C LYS A 66 -37.74 -28.55 -24.67
N GLU A 67 -37.65 -28.22 -25.95
CA GLU A 67 -37.47 -26.91 -26.56
C GLU A 67 -38.65 -25.97 -26.27
N ASN A 68 -38.43 -24.66 -26.41
CA ASN A 68 -39.26 -23.83 -27.30
C ASN A 68 -38.64 -22.46 -27.59
N ASP A 69 -38.99 -22.00 -28.79
CA ASP A 69 -38.40 -20.96 -29.63
C ASP A 69 -38.73 -19.48 -29.29
N ASN A 70 -37.78 -18.62 -29.71
CA ASN A 70 -37.89 -17.33 -30.41
C ASN A 70 -38.84 -16.17 -30.00
N LYS A 71 -38.20 -14.99 -29.95
CA LYS A 71 -38.57 -13.67 -30.55
C LYS A 71 -39.80 -12.89 -30.00
N ASN A 72 -39.56 -11.66 -29.50
CA ASN A 72 -39.71 -10.39 -30.25
C ASN A 72 -39.64 -9.15 -29.34
N GLU A 73 -39.07 -8.08 -29.90
CA GLU A 73 -39.09 -6.69 -29.45
C GLU A 73 -40.35 -5.93 -29.93
N ASN A 74 -40.45 -4.67 -29.47
CA ASN A 74 -41.22 -3.50 -29.95
C ASN A 74 -42.47 -3.09 -29.15
N GLU A 75 -42.42 -1.94 -28.43
CA GLU A 75 -42.85 -0.56 -28.83
C GLU A 75 -44.35 -0.34 -28.48
N ASN A 76 -44.92 0.83 -28.12
CA ASN A 76 -44.53 2.24 -28.06
C ASN A 76 -45.60 3.05 -27.26
N GLU A 77 -45.36 4.37 -27.11
CA GLU A 77 -46.32 5.50 -26.94
C GLU A 77 -46.87 5.91 -25.55
N ASN A 78 -46.46 7.11 -25.08
CA ASN A 78 -47.22 8.36 -25.33
C ASN A 78 -46.53 9.65 -24.78
N ASP A 79 -46.66 10.72 -25.56
CA ASP A 79 -46.19 12.10 -25.40
C ASP A 79 -46.91 12.94 -24.32
N ILE A 80 -46.32 14.08 -23.91
CA ILE A 80 -46.85 15.47 -24.09
C ILE A 80 -46.08 16.52 -23.25
N LYS A 81 -45.39 17.43 -23.97
CA LYS A 81 -45.25 18.92 -23.90
C LYS A 81 -45.26 19.68 -22.55
N ASN A 82 -44.32 20.63 -22.38
CA ASN A 82 -44.59 22.07 -22.60
C ASN A 82 -43.38 23.00 -22.35
N ASP A 83 -43.46 24.13 -23.06
CA ASP A 83 -42.46 25.11 -23.48
C ASP A 83 -42.03 26.22 -22.50
N ASN A 84 -40.93 26.87 -22.90
CA ASN A 84 -40.38 28.16 -22.48
C ASN A 84 -41.27 29.38 -22.79
N SER A 85 -41.15 30.46 -21.99
CA SER A 85 -41.24 31.87 -22.44
C SER A 85 -40.64 32.78 -21.32
N ASN A 86 -39.56 33.53 -21.55
CA ASN A 86 -39.37 34.87 -22.16
C ASN A 86 -39.41 36.08 -21.19
N ASN A 87 -38.24 36.74 -21.07
CA ASN A 87 -37.92 38.18 -21.25
C ASN A 87 -38.81 39.31 -20.68
N ASN A 88 -38.20 40.25 -19.92
CA ASN A 88 -37.82 41.62 -20.39
C ASN A 88 -37.50 42.62 -19.23
N ASP A 89 -36.28 43.17 -19.28
CA ASP A 89 -35.82 44.58 -19.20
C ASP A 89 -36.51 45.74 -18.44
N ASN A 90 -35.62 46.58 -17.86
CA ASN A 90 -35.57 48.07 -17.77
C ASN A 90 -35.82 48.83 -16.44
N LYS A 91 -34.69 49.32 -15.87
CA LYS A 91 -34.25 50.73 -15.58
C LYS A 91 -35.04 51.75 -14.72
N GLU A 92 -34.21 52.48 -13.92
CA GLU A 92 -34.32 53.87 -13.39
C GLU A 92 -35.27 54.13 -12.19
N LYS A 93 -35.08 55.02 -11.20
CA LYS A 93 -34.02 55.88 -10.60
C LYS A 93 -34.66 56.57 -9.35
N GLU A 94 -33.85 57.09 -8.41
CA GLU A 94 -34.16 58.14 -7.38
C GLU A 94 -35.15 57.78 -6.24
N LYS A 95 -35.21 58.42 -5.05
CA LYS A 95 -34.33 59.02 -4.00
C LYS A 95 -35.32 59.43 -2.86
N GLU A 96 -34.85 59.59 -1.61
CA GLU A 96 -35.53 60.27 -0.46
C GLU A 96 -36.73 59.52 0.19
N GLU A 97 -37.07 59.60 1.48
CA GLU A 97 -36.43 59.91 2.77
C GLU A 97 -37.45 59.48 3.87
N GLU A 98 -36.96 59.28 5.10
CA GLU A 98 -37.67 59.36 6.41
C GLU A 98 -38.85 58.43 6.83
N ASN A 99 -38.47 57.45 7.67
CA ASN A 99 -38.75 57.33 9.12
C ASN A 99 -40.15 56.96 9.72
N VAL A 100 -40.05 56.04 10.69
CA VAL A 100 -40.89 55.72 11.87
C VAL A 100 -42.08 54.73 11.73
N GLY A 101 -41.95 53.57 12.39
CA GLY A 101 -43.06 52.68 12.76
C GLY A 101 -42.60 51.33 13.35
N GLU A 102 -42.95 51.07 14.60
CA GLU A 102 -42.53 49.97 15.50
C GLU A 102 -42.48 48.54 14.92
N VAL A 103 -41.46 47.76 15.33
CA VAL A 103 -41.49 46.29 15.24
C VAL A 103 -41.33 45.66 16.63
N VAL A 104 -42.40 44.99 17.05
CA VAL A 104 -42.53 44.20 18.28
C VAL A 104 -41.48 43.09 18.35
N ILE A 105 -40.60 43.14 19.36
CA ILE A 105 -39.60 42.10 19.62
C ILE A 105 -40.27 40.88 20.23
N HIS A 106 -40.48 39.84 19.42
CA HIS A 106 -40.76 38.50 19.94
C HIS A 106 -39.47 37.87 20.48
N ASN A 107 -39.35 37.81 21.81
CA ASN A 107 -38.27 37.08 22.48
C ASN A 107 -38.39 35.57 22.20
N LYS A 108 -37.58 35.06 21.26
CA LYS A 108 -37.36 33.62 21.10
C LYS A 108 -36.45 33.09 22.22
N PRO A 109 -36.72 31.88 22.76
CA PRO A 109 -35.98 31.35 23.90
C PRO A 109 -34.51 31.08 23.55
N LYS A 110 -33.61 31.46 24.46
CA LYS A 110 -32.15 31.22 24.35
C LYS A 110 -31.86 29.72 24.25
N ARG A 111 -31.56 29.23 23.05
CA ARG A 111 -31.01 27.89 22.82
C ARG A 111 -29.63 27.77 23.49
N GLY A 112 -29.39 26.62 24.10
CA GLY A 112 -28.35 26.35 25.11
C GLY A 112 -26.91 26.67 24.71
N LYS A 113 -26.05 26.72 25.74
CA LYS A 113 -24.59 26.97 25.67
C LYS A 113 -23.98 26.34 24.42
N LYS A 114 -23.46 27.16 23.49
CA LYS A 114 -22.69 26.71 22.33
C LYS A 114 -21.54 25.85 22.85
N ARG A 115 -21.47 24.57 22.43
CA ARG A 115 -20.30 23.71 22.71
C ARG A 115 -19.05 24.44 22.20
N PRO A 116 -17.91 24.38 22.92
CA PRO A 116 -16.67 25.00 22.44
C PRO A 116 -16.33 24.45 21.05
N LEU A 117 -15.83 25.34 20.19
CA LEU A 117 -15.31 24.97 18.87
C LEU A 117 -14.13 24.01 19.09
N ARG A 118 -14.24 22.80 18.54
CA ARG A 118 -13.15 21.82 18.58
C ARG A 118 -11.96 22.32 17.76
N SER A 119 -10.76 22.05 18.23
CA SER A 119 -9.54 22.25 17.47
C SER A 119 -9.52 21.38 16.21
N PRO A 120 -8.73 21.75 15.18
CA PRO A 120 -8.54 20.91 13.99
C PRO A 120 -8.08 19.48 14.33
N GLN A 121 -7.17 19.34 15.31
CA GLN A 121 -6.74 18.05 15.84
C GLN A 121 -7.93 17.22 16.36
N GLU A 122 -8.75 17.78 17.25
CA GLU A 122 -9.88 17.07 17.86
C GLU A 122 -10.96 16.70 16.84
N ASN A 123 -11.16 17.53 15.81
CA ASN A 123 -12.06 17.20 14.70
C ASN A 123 -11.56 16.00 13.92
N PHE A 124 -10.26 15.98 13.58
CA PHE A 124 -9.64 14.87 12.85
C PHE A 124 -9.76 13.55 13.62
N GLU A 125 -9.43 13.58 14.91
CA GLU A 125 -9.51 12.42 15.82
C GLU A 125 -10.94 11.89 15.95
N ARG A 126 -11.90 12.80 16.15
CA ARG A 126 -13.32 12.43 16.19
C ARG A 126 -13.77 11.79 14.89
N ASP A 127 -13.35 12.30 13.75
CA ASP A 127 -13.75 11.78 12.44
C ASP A 127 -13.20 10.36 12.21
N ILE A 128 -11.98 10.04 12.68
CA ILE A 128 -11.43 8.68 12.69
C ILE A 128 -12.36 7.72 13.42
N ILE A 129 -12.81 8.08 14.62
CA ILE A 129 -13.58 7.17 15.49
C ILE A 129 -15.09 7.17 15.20
N THR A 130 -15.60 8.15 14.43
CA THR A 130 -17.01 8.27 14.04
C THR A 130 -17.21 8.02 12.55
N LYS A 131 -17.11 9.04 11.70
CA LYS A 131 -17.39 9.00 10.25
C LYS A 131 -16.57 7.92 9.53
N TYR A 132 -15.29 7.78 9.90
CA TYR A 132 -14.35 6.85 9.27
C TYR A 132 -14.09 5.58 10.10
N ARG A 133 -14.92 5.29 11.11
CA ARG A 133 -14.68 4.19 12.04
C ARG A 133 -14.53 2.84 11.35
N SER A 134 -15.43 2.50 10.43
CA SER A 134 -15.42 1.21 9.72
C SER A 134 -14.34 1.14 8.64
N LYS A 135 -14.03 2.27 8.01
CA LYS A 135 -13.15 2.38 6.85
C LYS A 135 -11.67 2.46 7.23
N LEU A 136 -11.36 3.18 8.32
CA LEU A 136 -10.01 3.45 8.79
C LEU A 136 -9.76 2.76 10.13
N TRP A 137 -10.43 3.19 11.20
CA TRP A 137 -10.10 2.77 12.58
C TRP A 137 -10.18 1.26 12.81
N LYS A 138 -11.31 0.64 12.45
CA LYS A 138 -11.50 -0.82 12.58
C LYS A 138 -10.47 -1.59 11.76
N LYS A 139 -10.15 -1.13 10.56
CA LYS A 139 -9.20 -1.80 9.66
C LYS A 139 -7.76 -1.68 10.17
N PHE A 140 -7.38 -0.53 10.70
CA PHE A 140 -6.08 -0.30 11.31
C PHE A 140 -5.88 -1.22 12.52
N ARG A 141 -6.82 -1.20 13.48
CA ARG A 141 -6.76 -2.10 14.65
C ARG A 141 -6.75 -3.57 14.26
N LYS A 142 -7.57 -3.95 13.27
CA LYS A 142 -7.58 -5.30 12.73
C LYS A 142 -6.21 -5.71 12.18
N ALA A 143 -5.52 -4.85 11.44
CA ALA A 143 -4.17 -5.13 10.94
C ALA A 143 -3.15 -5.29 12.08
N LEU A 144 -3.22 -4.43 13.11
CA LEU A 144 -2.35 -4.56 14.28
C LEU A 144 -2.52 -5.92 14.97
N GLN A 145 -3.77 -6.39 15.11
CA GLN A 145 -4.13 -7.66 15.73
C GLN A 145 -3.79 -8.87 14.86
N ASP A 146 -4.28 -8.90 13.62
CA ASP A 146 -4.14 -10.05 12.70
C ASP A 146 -2.66 -10.42 12.48
N PHE A 147 -1.76 -9.44 12.48
CA PHE A 147 -0.34 -9.65 12.19
C PHE A 147 0.59 -9.46 13.38
N LYS A 148 0.06 -9.15 14.57
CA LYS A 148 0.82 -8.79 15.78
C LYS A 148 1.91 -7.76 15.44
N LEU A 149 1.48 -6.61 14.92
CA LEU A 149 2.41 -5.57 14.44
C LEU A 149 3.02 -4.75 15.56
N VAL A 150 2.32 -4.65 16.69
CA VAL A 150 2.75 -3.93 17.89
C VAL A 150 2.33 -4.76 19.10
N GLU A 151 3.27 -4.98 20.00
CA GLU A 151 3.12 -5.76 21.22
C GLU A 151 3.51 -4.92 22.45
N PRO A 152 3.11 -5.31 23.68
CA PRO A 152 3.49 -4.60 24.89
C PRO A 152 5.01 -4.43 25.03
N GLY A 153 5.45 -3.22 25.34
CA GLY A 153 6.88 -2.89 25.47
C GLY A 153 7.58 -2.55 24.16
N ASP A 154 6.91 -2.62 23.00
CA ASP A 154 7.47 -2.12 21.75
C ASP A 154 7.71 -0.61 21.80
N LYS A 155 8.73 -0.16 21.06
CA LYS A 155 8.96 1.24 20.75
C LYS A 155 8.96 1.42 19.23
N VAL A 156 7.94 2.10 18.74
CA VAL A 156 7.61 2.20 17.32
C VAL A 156 8.03 3.55 16.75
N ALA A 157 8.96 3.54 15.80
CA ALA A 157 9.23 4.69 14.96
C ALA A 157 8.16 4.79 13.86
N VAL A 158 7.36 5.85 13.87
CA VAL A 158 6.34 6.11 12.84
C VAL A 158 6.94 7.07 11.82
N ALA A 159 7.18 6.58 10.59
CA ALA A 159 7.77 7.41 9.54
C ALA A 159 6.74 8.38 8.96
N VAL A 160 7.00 9.68 9.07
CA VAL A 160 6.14 10.76 8.56
C VAL A 160 6.85 11.44 7.40
N SER A 161 6.32 11.32 6.19
CA SER A 161 6.91 11.92 4.98
C SER A 161 6.29 13.27 4.60
N GLY A 162 5.22 13.67 5.29
CA GLY A 162 4.38 14.83 4.93
C GLY A 162 3.30 14.53 3.88
N GLY A 163 3.30 13.31 3.33
CA GLY A 163 2.23 12.81 2.47
C GLY A 163 1.02 12.35 3.27
N LYS A 164 -0.14 12.32 2.59
CA LYS A 164 -1.45 11.93 3.13
C LYS A 164 -1.43 10.62 3.93
N ASP A 165 -0.76 9.59 3.41
CA ASP A 165 -0.80 8.25 4.00
C ASP A 165 -0.04 8.23 5.34
N SER A 166 1.14 8.87 5.38
CA SER A 166 1.97 8.94 6.58
C SER A 166 1.38 9.82 7.69
N LEU A 167 0.71 10.93 7.33
CA LEU A 167 0.02 11.79 8.30
C LEU A 167 -1.19 11.07 8.92
N LEU A 168 -1.96 10.35 8.10
CA LEU A 168 -3.07 9.54 8.62
C LEU A 168 -2.57 8.42 9.53
N MET A 169 -1.51 7.72 9.13
CA MET A 169 -0.90 6.66 9.95
C MET A 169 -0.50 7.20 11.33
N ALA A 170 0.14 8.37 11.37
CA ALA A 170 0.52 9.01 12.62
C ALA A 170 -0.69 9.30 13.52
N LYS A 171 -1.77 9.84 12.96
CA LYS A 171 -3.02 10.06 13.71
C LYS A 171 -3.67 8.76 14.18
N LEU A 172 -3.68 7.71 13.36
CA LEU A 172 -4.21 6.41 13.75
C LEU A 172 -3.42 5.83 14.93
N PHE A 173 -2.11 5.98 14.94
CA PHE A 173 -1.27 5.60 16.08
C PHE A 173 -1.56 6.41 17.36
N GLN A 174 -1.82 7.72 17.24
CA GLN A 174 -2.25 8.53 18.40
C GLN A 174 -3.58 8.03 18.97
N GLU A 175 -4.52 7.64 18.10
CA GLU A 175 -5.78 7.05 18.55
C GLU A 175 -5.60 5.68 19.19
N VAL A 176 -4.62 4.87 18.74
CA VAL A 176 -4.25 3.63 19.42
C VAL A 176 -3.65 3.91 20.79
N GLN A 177 -2.79 4.92 20.96
CA GLN A 177 -2.29 5.27 22.31
C GLN A 177 -3.39 5.71 23.26
N LYS A 178 -4.44 6.38 22.78
CA LYS A 178 -5.57 6.83 23.61
C LYS A 178 -6.56 5.73 23.98
N HIS A 179 -6.75 4.76 23.09
CA HIS A 179 -7.79 3.74 23.20
C HIS A 179 -7.26 2.31 23.33
N GLY A 180 -5.94 2.15 23.41
CA GLY A 180 -5.27 0.85 23.46
C GLY A 180 -5.33 0.23 24.84
N ASP A 181 -5.37 -1.10 24.86
CA ASP A 181 -5.41 -1.89 26.10
C ASP A 181 -4.00 -2.17 26.67
N PHE A 182 -2.94 -1.74 25.97
CA PHE A 182 -1.55 -1.96 26.37
C PHE A 182 -0.65 -0.77 25.97
N TYR A 183 0.47 -0.66 26.68
CA TYR A 183 1.44 0.43 26.52
C TYR A 183 2.54 0.06 25.53
N PHE A 184 2.85 1.01 24.64
CA PHE A 184 4.00 1.00 23.74
C PHE A 184 4.40 2.44 23.44
N ASP A 185 5.69 2.66 23.20
CA ASP A 185 6.24 3.98 22.94
C ASP A 185 6.18 4.30 21.45
N ILE A 186 6.04 5.59 21.12
CA ILE A 186 6.03 6.06 19.73
C ILE A 186 7.02 7.20 19.57
N VAL A 187 7.80 7.12 18.49
CA VAL A 187 8.63 8.21 18.00
C VAL A 187 8.15 8.58 16.59
N TYR A 188 7.63 9.78 16.40
CA TYR A 188 7.34 10.27 15.05
C TYR A 188 8.64 10.75 14.42
N LEU A 189 9.05 10.11 13.32
CA LEU A 189 10.31 10.37 12.66
C LEU A 189 10.08 10.83 11.22
N SER A 190 10.64 11.97 10.85
CA SER A 190 10.69 12.45 9.47
C SER A 190 12.13 12.61 9.04
N MET A 191 12.44 12.15 7.83
CA MET A 191 13.70 12.44 7.18
C MET A 191 13.48 13.62 6.22
N ASP A 192 14.31 14.65 6.36
CA ASP A 192 14.43 15.75 5.42
C ASP A 192 15.57 15.45 4.42
N PRO A 193 15.27 14.96 3.20
CA PRO A 193 16.29 14.64 2.19
C PRO A 193 16.91 15.87 1.50
N GLY A 194 16.52 17.09 1.90
CA GLY A 194 16.74 18.32 1.16
C GLY A 194 15.43 18.93 0.63
N PHE A 195 14.39 18.97 1.46
CA PHE A 195 13.13 19.62 1.13
C PHE A 195 13.32 21.11 0.87
N SER A 196 12.60 21.64 -0.11
CA SER A 196 12.49 23.09 -0.28
C SER A 196 11.87 23.75 0.97
N PRO A 197 12.23 25.00 1.31
CA PRO A 197 11.67 25.67 2.49
C PRO A 197 10.13 25.67 2.56
N PRO A 198 9.38 25.86 1.45
CA PRO A 198 7.92 25.74 1.46
C PRO A 198 7.43 24.34 1.85
N ASN A 199 8.06 23.30 1.33
CA ASN A 199 7.71 21.90 1.61
C ASN A 199 7.96 21.56 3.09
N LYS A 200 9.13 21.93 3.63
CA LYS A 200 9.45 21.76 5.05
C LYS A 200 8.42 22.46 5.94
N LYS A 201 7.99 23.67 5.56
CA LYS A 201 6.96 24.43 6.28
C LYS A 201 5.59 23.74 6.27
N ILE A 202 5.18 23.15 5.15
CA ILE A 202 3.92 22.38 5.06
C ILE A 202 3.95 21.18 6.01
N LEU A 203 5.03 20.38 6.00
CA LEU A 203 5.20 19.24 6.91
C LEU A 203 5.06 19.67 8.37
N VAL A 204 5.84 20.66 8.79
CA VAL A 204 5.88 21.12 10.19
C VAL A 204 4.53 21.70 10.61
N ASN A 205 3.89 22.49 9.76
CA ASN A 205 2.56 23.05 10.03
C ASN A 205 1.50 21.96 10.17
N ASN A 206 1.48 20.96 9.28
CA ASN A 206 0.54 19.85 9.37
C ASN A 206 0.78 19.03 10.64
N CYS A 207 2.04 18.74 10.99
CA CYS A 207 2.35 18.02 12.22
C CYS A 207 1.88 18.81 13.45
N LYS A 208 2.12 20.12 13.50
CA LYS A 208 1.63 20.99 14.58
C LYS A 208 0.10 21.03 14.66
N LEU A 209 -0.57 21.18 13.52
CA LEU A 209 -2.03 21.21 13.43
C LEU A 209 -2.68 19.91 13.92
N LEU A 210 -2.01 18.79 13.65
CA LEU A 210 -2.46 17.44 13.98
C LEU A 210 -1.99 16.95 15.36
N GLY A 211 -1.17 17.74 16.06
CA GLY A 211 -0.61 17.41 17.38
C GLY A 211 0.46 16.31 17.33
N ILE A 212 1.23 16.22 16.24
CA ILE A 212 2.30 15.22 16.03
C ILE A 212 3.65 15.85 16.44
N ASP A 213 4.26 15.35 17.52
CA ASP A 213 5.62 15.74 17.94
C ASP A 213 6.67 15.06 17.06
N ILE A 214 6.92 15.68 15.91
CA ILE A 214 7.81 15.13 14.88
C ILE A 214 9.29 15.40 15.20
N LYS A 215 10.12 14.36 15.12
CA LYS A 215 11.59 14.46 15.08
C LYS A 215 12.01 14.56 13.62
N LEU A 216 12.46 15.74 13.21
CA LEU A 216 12.91 16.01 11.84
C LEU A 216 14.43 15.88 11.77
N GLU A 217 14.90 14.88 11.03
CA GLU A 217 16.32 14.58 10.87
C GLU A 217 16.77 14.92 9.45
N GLU A 218 17.84 15.70 9.32
CA GLU A 218 18.35 16.15 8.03
C GLU A 218 19.25 15.10 7.36
N SER A 219 19.21 15.08 6.03
CA SER A 219 19.96 14.15 5.19
C SER A 219 20.21 14.74 3.80
N ASP A 220 21.27 14.28 3.14
CA ASP A 220 21.73 14.66 1.80
C ASP A 220 21.26 13.71 0.69
N VAL A 221 20.27 12.84 0.97
CA VAL A 221 19.83 11.75 0.08
C VAL A 221 19.47 12.23 -1.34
N PHE A 222 18.81 13.39 -1.50
CA PHE A 222 18.48 13.88 -2.84
C PHE A 222 19.71 14.21 -3.66
N GLU A 223 20.73 14.82 -3.05
CA GLU A 223 21.96 15.16 -3.74
C GLU A 223 22.75 13.91 -4.11
N VAL A 224 22.93 13.00 -3.16
CA VAL A 224 23.72 11.77 -3.35
C VAL A 224 23.07 10.83 -4.35
N ALA A 225 21.74 10.63 -4.29
CA ALA A 225 21.03 9.76 -5.22
C ALA A 225 21.11 10.25 -6.67
N ASN A 226 21.02 11.57 -6.88
CA ASN A 226 21.16 12.16 -8.21
C ASN A 226 22.59 12.02 -8.77
N LYS A 227 23.62 12.09 -7.91
CA LYS A 227 25.02 11.89 -8.31
C LYS A 227 25.32 10.41 -8.63
N MET A 228 24.84 9.49 -7.81
CA MET A 228 25.17 8.05 -7.94
C MET A 228 24.41 7.34 -9.05
N SER A 229 23.15 7.70 -9.29
CA SER A 229 22.33 7.04 -10.31
C SER A 229 21.50 8.08 -11.07
N PRO A 230 22.12 8.88 -11.94
CA PRO A 230 21.42 9.91 -12.71
C PRO A 230 20.30 9.32 -13.59
N ASN A 231 20.45 8.07 -14.01
CA ASN A 231 19.46 7.38 -14.85
C ASN A 231 18.30 6.73 -14.05
N GLN A 232 18.48 6.40 -12.77
CA GLN A 232 17.45 5.80 -11.90
C GLN A 232 17.48 6.38 -10.46
N PRO A 233 17.42 7.72 -10.30
CA PRO A 233 17.64 8.38 -9.01
C PRO A 233 16.56 8.02 -7.98
N CYS A 234 15.34 7.70 -8.41
CA CYS A 234 14.25 7.28 -7.54
C CYS A 234 14.50 5.95 -6.81
N PHE A 235 15.13 4.97 -7.47
CA PHE A 235 15.42 3.68 -6.86
C PHE A 235 16.46 3.83 -5.74
N MET A 236 17.57 4.50 -6.05
CA MET A 236 18.63 4.77 -5.08
C MET A 236 18.11 5.60 -3.90
N CYS A 237 17.33 6.65 -4.19
CA CYS A 237 16.68 7.46 -3.17
C CYS A 237 15.83 6.60 -2.23
N ALA A 238 14.95 5.73 -2.76
CA ALA A 238 14.13 4.87 -1.92
C ALA A 238 14.94 3.93 -1.01
N LYS A 239 16.05 3.36 -1.51
CA LYS A 239 16.96 2.51 -0.73
C LYS A 239 17.64 3.29 0.40
N MET A 240 18.21 4.44 0.07
CA MET A 240 18.90 5.29 1.04
C MET A 240 17.95 5.83 2.13
N ARG A 241 16.74 6.23 1.74
CA ARG A 241 15.69 6.67 2.69
C ARG A 241 15.38 5.61 3.72
N ARG A 242 15.26 4.35 3.30
CA ARG A 242 14.96 3.24 4.19
C ARG A 242 16.10 2.98 5.16
N GLY A 243 17.34 2.93 4.65
CA GLY A 243 18.53 2.76 5.50
C GLY A 243 18.68 3.88 6.53
N PHE A 244 18.42 5.13 6.13
CA PHE A 244 18.41 6.27 7.03
C PHE A 244 17.37 6.12 8.14
N LEU A 245 16.12 5.79 7.78
CA LEU A 245 15.03 5.63 8.74
C LEU A 245 15.31 4.50 9.74
N TYR A 246 15.86 3.36 9.28
CA TYR A 246 16.24 2.28 10.20
C TYR A 246 17.32 2.71 11.19
N ARG A 247 18.38 3.38 10.69
CA ARG A 247 19.46 3.88 11.54
C ARG A 247 18.93 4.84 12.61
N LYS A 248 18.16 5.85 12.19
CA LYS A 248 17.56 6.83 13.12
C LYS A 248 16.56 6.20 14.09
N ALA A 249 15.71 5.29 13.63
CA ALA A 249 14.81 4.56 14.51
C ALA A 249 15.59 3.81 15.61
N LYS A 250 16.71 3.16 15.25
CA LYS A 250 17.59 2.47 16.20
C LYS A 250 18.29 3.42 17.17
N GLU A 251 18.76 4.59 16.71
CA GLU A 251 19.31 5.65 17.57
C GLU A 251 18.28 6.12 18.62
N TYR A 252 17.00 6.19 18.25
CA TYR A 252 15.91 6.51 19.17
C TYR A 252 15.46 5.33 20.06
N GLY A 253 16.13 4.17 19.97
CA GLY A 253 15.83 2.96 20.74
C GLY A 253 14.56 2.24 20.26
N CYS A 254 14.09 2.49 19.04
CA CYS A 254 12.93 1.82 18.48
C CYS A 254 13.31 0.42 18.01
N ASN A 255 12.40 -0.54 18.16
CA ASN A 255 12.51 -1.90 17.62
C ASN A 255 11.55 -2.15 16.45
N LYS A 256 10.62 -1.23 16.19
CA LYS A 256 9.71 -1.27 15.03
C LYS A 256 9.80 0.01 14.21
N LEU A 257 9.73 -0.10 12.89
CA LEU A 257 9.56 1.02 11.96
C LEU A 257 8.22 0.88 11.22
N ALA A 258 7.30 1.82 11.37
CA ALA A 258 6.02 1.82 10.68
C ALA A 258 6.06 2.67 9.41
N LEU A 259 5.60 2.10 8.29
CA LEU A 259 5.43 2.79 7.00
C LEU A 259 3.96 2.78 6.56
N GLY A 260 3.51 3.90 5.99
CA GLY A 260 2.12 4.15 5.58
C GLY A 260 1.69 3.45 4.29
N HIS A 261 2.16 2.23 4.03
CA HIS A 261 1.75 1.46 2.85
C HIS A 261 0.34 0.90 3.05
N HIS A 262 -0.55 1.20 2.11
CA HIS A 262 -1.98 0.88 2.21
C HIS A 262 -2.38 -0.28 1.30
N PHE A 263 -3.66 -0.69 1.35
CA PHE A 263 -4.20 -1.81 0.57
C PHE A 263 -3.86 -1.69 -0.93
N ASP A 264 -4.05 -0.51 -1.51
CA ASP A 264 -3.84 -0.31 -2.93
C ASP A 264 -2.35 -0.43 -3.32
N ASP A 265 -1.40 -0.05 -2.44
CA ASP A 265 0.03 -0.25 -2.67
C ASP A 265 0.40 -1.73 -2.76
N ILE A 266 -0.28 -2.58 -1.98
CA ILE A 266 -0.03 -4.02 -1.90
C ILE A 266 -0.47 -4.68 -3.21
N ILE A 267 -1.71 -4.42 -3.66
CA ILE A 267 -2.20 -5.00 -4.92
C ILE A 267 -1.42 -4.47 -6.14
N GLU A 268 -1.05 -3.18 -6.13
CA GLU A 268 -0.23 -2.59 -7.18
C GLU A 268 1.14 -3.29 -7.23
N THR A 269 1.77 -3.51 -6.08
CA THR A 269 3.07 -4.19 -6.01
C THR A 269 2.98 -5.66 -6.41
N THR A 270 1.94 -6.38 -5.99
CA THR A 270 1.70 -7.77 -6.41
C THR A 270 1.61 -7.87 -7.94
N LEU A 271 0.83 -7.01 -8.57
CA LEU A 271 0.70 -7.01 -10.03
C LEU A 271 1.96 -6.54 -10.74
N ILE A 272 2.71 -5.58 -10.18
CA ILE A 272 4.02 -5.19 -10.72
C ILE A 272 4.95 -6.40 -10.77
N ASN A 273 5.01 -7.20 -9.69
CA ASN A 273 5.88 -8.37 -9.65
C ASN A 273 5.46 -9.43 -10.66
N ILE A 274 4.15 -9.66 -10.82
CA ILE A 274 3.62 -10.62 -11.78
C ILE A 274 3.91 -10.17 -13.22
N PHE A 275 3.59 -8.91 -13.58
CA PHE A 275 3.64 -8.44 -14.96
C PHE A 275 5.03 -8.02 -15.43
N TYR A 276 5.88 -7.52 -14.55
CA TYR A 276 7.17 -6.94 -14.93
C TYR A 276 8.37 -7.71 -14.39
N ALA A 277 8.23 -8.42 -13.25
CA ALA A 277 9.33 -9.18 -12.66
C ALA A 277 9.21 -10.70 -12.86
N GLY A 278 8.11 -11.19 -13.44
CA GLY A 278 7.88 -12.62 -13.65
C GLY A 278 7.83 -13.43 -12.36
N SER A 279 7.49 -12.81 -11.23
CA SER A 279 7.50 -13.45 -9.90
C SER A 279 6.24 -13.16 -9.11
N TYR A 280 5.82 -14.12 -8.29
CA TYR A 280 4.75 -13.89 -7.33
C TYR A 280 5.33 -13.44 -5.98
N LYS A 281 5.25 -12.14 -5.72
CA LYS A 281 5.70 -11.54 -4.45
C LYS A 281 4.79 -10.36 -4.09
N THR A 282 4.61 -10.12 -2.80
CA THR A 282 3.81 -8.99 -2.31
C THR A 282 4.53 -8.23 -1.19
N MET A 283 3.95 -7.10 -0.77
CA MET A 283 4.38 -6.42 0.45
C MET A 283 3.73 -7.08 1.67
N VAL A 284 4.52 -7.85 2.42
CA VAL A 284 4.06 -8.47 3.67
C VAL A 284 3.82 -7.43 4.79
N PRO A 285 2.90 -7.68 5.75
CA PRO A 285 2.58 -6.73 6.82
C PRO A 285 3.74 -6.44 7.78
N LYS A 286 4.64 -7.41 7.99
CA LYS A 286 5.86 -7.26 8.79
C LYS A 286 7.03 -8.00 8.16
N VAL A 287 8.23 -7.43 8.27
CA VAL A 287 9.47 -8.03 7.77
C VAL A 287 10.64 -7.54 8.63
N ASP A 288 11.53 -8.42 9.02
CA ASP A 288 12.73 -8.05 9.78
C ASP A 288 13.76 -7.39 8.87
N ALA A 289 14.48 -6.40 9.41
CA ALA A 289 15.48 -5.67 8.65
C ALA A 289 16.79 -6.49 8.61
N GLU A 290 17.14 -6.99 7.43
CA GLU A 290 18.36 -7.80 7.20
C GLU A 290 19.64 -7.17 7.78
N ASN A 291 19.80 -5.86 7.63
CA ASN A 291 21.02 -5.13 8.03
C ASN A 291 20.88 -4.34 9.34
N PHE A 292 19.77 -4.51 10.06
CA PHE A 292 19.51 -3.79 11.31
C PHE A 292 18.92 -4.77 12.34
N GLU A 293 19.81 -5.49 13.02
CA GLU A 293 19.41 -6.44 14.07
C GLU A 293 18.49 -5.79 15.10
N GLY A 294 17.41 -6.51 15.43
CA GLY A 294 16.37 -6.09 16.37
C GLY A 294 15.33 -5.11 15.81
N MET A 295 15.39 -4.78 14.51
CA MET A 295 14.45 -3.86 13.86
C MET A 295 13.48 -4.61 12.94
N THR A 296 12.18 -4.44 13.17
CA THR A 296 11.12 -4.96 12.27
C THR A 296 10.43 -3.80 11.55
N LEU A 297 10.29 -3.89 10.23
CA LEU A 297 9.44 -3.02 9.45
C LEU A 297 7.98 -3.49 9.50
N ILE A 298 7.04 -2.60 9.81
CA ILE A 298 5.60 -2.89 9.89
C ILE A 298 4.78 -1.99 8.95
N ARG A 299 3.68 -2.53 8.42
CA ARG A 299 2.74 -1.87 7.50
C ARG A 299 1.31 -1.94 8.05
N PRO A 300 0.94 -1.05 8.99
CA PRO A 300 -0.34 -1.17 9.70
C PRO A 300 -1.57 -0.75 8.88
N MET A 301 -1.37 -0.18 7.68
CA MET A 301 -2.45 0.29 6.82
C MET A 301 -2.86 -0.71 5.73
N VAL A 302 -2.41 -1.97 5.81
CA VAL A 302 -2.62 -3.02 4.78
C VAL A 302 -4.09 -3.26 4.36
N TYR A 303 -5.06 -2.91 5.21
CA TYR A 303 -6.49 -3.03 4.91
C TYR A 303 -7.18 -1.70 4.51
N ILE A 304 -6.50 -0.57 4.68
CA ILE A 304 -7.05 0.77 4.41
C ILE A 304 -6.94 1.07 2.92
N ARG A 305 -8.00 1.64 2.32
CA ARG A 305 -8.03 2.04 0.92
C ARG A 305 -7.55 3.47 0.74
N GLU A 306 -6.83 3.75 -0.34
CA GLU A 306 -6.33 5.10 -0.65
C GLU A 306 -7.48 6.13 -0.76
N GLU A 307 -8.64 5.72 -1.28
CA GLU A 307 -9.81 6.59 -1.38
C GLU A 307 -10.26 7.12 0.00
N ASP A 308 -10.28 6.26 1.02
CA ASP A 308 -10.69 6.63 2.38
C ASP A 308 -9.65 7.57 3.04
N ILE A 309 -8.36 7.39 2.71
CA ILE A 309 -7.27 8.29 3.15
C ILE A 309 -7.47 9.68 2.55
N ARG A 310 -7.76 9.76 1.24
CA ARG A 310 -8.00 11.04 0.56
C ARG A 310 -9.24 11.73 1.10
N SER A 311 -10.31 10.99 1.36
CA SER A 311 -11.56 11.56 1.88
C SER A 311 -11.38 12.18 3.26
N ILE A 312 -10.71 11.53 4.21
CA ILE A 312 -10.52 12.11 5.55
C ILE A 312 -9.61 13.35 5.53
N MET A 313 -8.58 13.34 4.69
CA MET A 313 -7.69 14.50 4.52
C MET A 313 -8.43 15.69 3.94
N LYS A 314 -9.28 15.46 2.94
CA LYS A 314 -10.13 16.49 2.33
C LYS A 314 -11.15 17.05 3.34
N ASP A 315 -11.83 16.18 4.08
CA ASP A 315 -12.87 16.58 5.04
C ASP A 315 -12.32 17.41 6.21
N ASN A 316 -11.02 17.29 6.50
CA ASN A 316 -10.34 18.02 7.56
C ASN A 316 -9.40 19.10 7.01
N ASP A 317 -9.54 19.47 5.73
CA ASP A 317 -8.79 20.53 5.05
C ASP A 317 -7.26 20.41 5.18
N ILE A 318 -6.74 19.18 5.19
CA ILE A 318 -5.30 18.92 5.31
C ILE A 318 -4.63 18.95 3.93
N THR A 319 -3.87 20.02 3.68
CA THR A 319 -3.05 20.15 2.48
C THR A 319 -1.77 19.33 2.63
N CYS A 320 -1.69 18.19 1.94
CA CYS A 320 -0.56 17.27 2.02
C CYS A 320 0.57 17.65 1.04
N MET A 321 1.80 17.29 1.37
CA MET A 321 2.92 17.42 0.45
C MET A 321 2.84 16.37 -0.66
N THR A 322 3.27 16.76 -1.86
CA THR A 322 3.69 15.83 -2.90
C THR A 322 5.18 15.54 -2.76
N CYS A 323 5.68 14.49 -3.43
CA CYS A 323 7.12 14.19 -3.41
C CYS A 323 7.89 15.36 -4.06
N GLY A 324 8.56 16.17 -3.24
CA GLY A 324 9.21 17.42 -3.65
C GLY A 324 10.52 17.25 -4.43
N CYS A 325 10.77 16.10 -5.07
CA CYS A 325 11.98 15.86 -5.85
C CYS A 325 11.75 16.19 -7.34
N ALA A 326 12.79 16.72 -8.01
CA ALA A 326 12.73 17.11 -9.42
C ALA A 326 12.35 15.95 -10.35
N VAL A 327 12.73 14.73 -9.98
CA VAL A 327 12.44 13.50 -10.74
C VAL A 327 10.96 13.14 -10.68
N ALA A 328 10.31 13.25 -9.51
CA ALA A 328 8.87 13.04 -9.38
C ALA A 328 8.04 14.10 -10.12
N SER A 329 8.61 15.29 -10.32
CA SER A 329 8.01 16.36 -11.12
C SER A 329 8.08 16.13 -12.64
N SER A 330 8.99 15.25 -13.10
CA SER A 330 9.08 14.87 -14.51
C SER A 330 7.94 13.89 -14.85
N LYS A 331 6.97 14.36 -15.65
CA LYS A 331 5.65 13.75 -15.90
C LYS A 331 5.66 12.45 -16.73
N LEU A 332 6.60 11.53 -16.50
CA LEU A 332 6.55 10.20 -17.10
C LEU A 332 5.66 9.28 -16.26
N PRO A 333 4.69 8.56 -16.86
CA PRO A 333 3.85 7.63 -16.11
C PRO A 333 4.72 6.49 -15.56
N SER A 334 4.82 6.42 -14.23
CA SER A 334 5.51 5.31 -13.58
C SER A 334 4.80 3.98 -13.86
N THR A 335 5.54 2.87 -13.83
CA THR A 335 4.97 1.50 -13.90
C THR A 335 3.79 1.34 -12.93
N ARG A 336 3.91 1.93 -11.73
CA ARG A 336 2.85 1.96 -10.72
C ARG A 336 1.59 2.70 -11.19
N ALA A 337 1.73 3.83 -11.88
CA ALA A 337 0.59 4.56 -12.44
C ALA A 337 -0.13 3.75 -13.53
N ASN A 338 0.61 3.02 -14.37
CA ASN A 338 0.03 2.13 -15.39
C ASN A 338 -0.76 0.98 -14.75
N VAL A 339 -0.18 0.30 -13.75
CA VAL A 339 -0.87 -0.78 -13.02
C VAL A 339 -2.10 -0.27 -12.28
N LYS A 340 -2.04 0.93 -11.69
CA LYS A 340 -3.20 1.57 -11.05
C LYS A 340 -4.33 1.80 -12.05
N LYS A 341 -4.01 2.30 -13.25
CA LYS A 341 -4.98 2.48 -14.34
C LYS A 341 -5.59 1.14 -14.76
N LEU A 342 -4.76 0.12 -14.94
CA LEU A 342 -5.20 -1.24 -15.28
C LEU A 342 -6.15 -1.82 -14.23
N ILE A 343 -5.84 -1.71 -12.93
CA ILE A 343 -6.72 -2.18 -11.85
C ILE A 343 -8.10 -1.51 -11.94
N LYS A 344 -8.12 -0.19 -12.24
CA LYS A 344 -9.36 0.56 -12.41
C LYS A 344 -10.15 0.05 -13.62
N GLU A 345 -9.50 -0.15 -14.76
CA GLU A 345 -10.13 -0.71 -15.97
C GLU A 345 -10.67 -2.12 -15.73
N LEU A 346 -9.93 -2.98 -15.03
CA LEU A 346 -10.38 -4.34 -14.66
C LEU A 346 -11.64 -4.32 -13.79
N LYS A 347 -11.73 -3.35 -12.87
CA LYS A 347 -12.91 -3.16 -12.03
C LYS A 347 -14.11 -2.67 -12.83
N GLU A 348 -13.93 -1.64 -13.65
CA GLU A 348 -15.00 -0.95 -14.37
C GLU A 348 -15.53 -1.78 -15.55
N ASN A 349 -14.65 -2.41 -16.32
CA ASN A 349 -15.03 -3.11 -17.56
C ASN A 349 -15.30 -4.60 -17.37
N TYR A 350 -14.67 -5.23 -16.37
CA TYR A 350 -14.73 -6.69 -16.17
C TYR A 350 -15.29 -7.09 -14.79
N GLY A 351 -15.67 -6.13 -13.94
CA GLY A 351 -16.23 -6.41 -12.61
C GLY A 351 -15.25 -7.09 -11.65
N ILE A 352 -13.94 -7.04 -11.92
CA ILE A 352 -12.92 -7.66 -11.07
C ILE A 352 -12.86 -6.91 -9.73
N LYS A 353 -13.05 -7.65 -8.65
CA LYS A 353 -12.95 -7.13 -7.28
C LYS A 353 -11.49 -7.07 -6.87
N GLU A 354 -10.99 -5.89 -6.51
CA GLU A 354 -9.59 -5.74 -6.10
C GLU A 354 -9.28 -6.56 -4.82
N GLN A 355 -10.30 -6.85 -4.01
CA GLN A 355 -10.20 -7.78 -2.86
C GLN A 355 -9.75 -9.19 -3.27
N ASN A 356 -10.05 -9.65 -4.48
CA ASN A 356 -9.59 -10.97 -4.94
C ASN A 356 -8.08 -10.97 -5.19
N ILE A 357 -7.53 -9.88 -5.73
CA ILE A 357 -6.09 -9.69 -5.92
C ILE A 357 -5.39 -9.67 -4.56
N PHE A 358 -5.96 -8.94 -3.59
CA PHE A 358 -5.41 -8.93 -2.24
C PHE A 358 -5.50 -10.30 -1.56
N ARG A 359 -6.64 -10.99 -1.65
CA ARG A 359 -6.84 -12.33 -1.06
C ARG A 359 -5.91 -13.38 -1.64
N SER A 360 -5.55 -13.28 -2.92
CA SER A 360 -4.61 -14.23 -3.54
C SER A 360 -3.26 -14.22 -2.83
N THR A 361 -2.85 -13.09 -2.23
CA THR A 361 -1.57 -12.96 -1.51
C THR A 361 -1.40 -13.90 -0.32
N ALA A 362 -2.50 -14.39 0.24
CA ALA A 362 -2.50 -15.37 1.33
C ALA A 362 -3.19 -16.69 0.93
N ASN A 363 -3.62 -16.83 -0.33
CA ASN A 363 -4.37 -17.98 -0.82
C ASN A 363 -3.64 -18.63 -2.01
N VAL A 364 -2.44 -19.16 -1.74
CA VAL A 364 -1.59 -19.85 -2.72
C VAL A 364 -1.60 -21.34 -2.42
N ASN A 365 -2.01 -22.16 -3.40
CA ASN A 365 -1.94 -23.61 -3.30
C ASN A 365 -0.57 -24.10 -3.80
N LEU A 366 0.28 -24.60 -2.90
CA LEU A 366 1.61 -25.11 -3.25
C LEU A 366 1.58 -26.34 -4.18
N ASN A 367 0.46 -27.08 -4.24
CA ASN A 367 0.28 -28.16 -5.21
C ASN A 367 -0.14 -27.67 -6.60
N GLY A 368 -0.49 -26.38 -6.73
CA GLY A 368 -0.97 -25.75 -7.97
C GLY A 368 0.05 -24.80 -8.61
N ILE A 369 1.33 -24.90 -8.26
CA ILE A 369 2.41 -24.06 -8.77
C ILE A 369 3.55 -24.91 -9.35
N TYR A 370 4.30 -24.37 -10.31
CA TYR A 370 5.44 -25.07 -10.93
C TYR A 370 6.71 -25.06 -10.09
N GLY A 371 6.78 -24.22 -9.06
CA GLY A 371 7.92 -24.11 -8.17
C GLY A 371 7.80 -22.90 -7.25
N TYR A 372 8.60 -22.89 -6.18
CA TYR A 372 8.73 -21.75 -5.27
C TYR A 372 10.14 -21.71 -4.66
N LYS A 373 10.49 -20.58 -4.07
CA LYS A 373 11.72 -20.39 -3.31
C LYS A 373 11.37 -20.15 -1.84
N ASP A 374 12.05 -20.86 -0.96
CA ASP A 374 12.20 -20.50 0.46
C ASP A 374 13.63 -19.97 0.64
N ASP A 375 13.93 -19.21 1.70
CA ASP A 375 15.15 -18.38 1.84
C ASP A 375 16.49 -19.11 1.59
N GLN A 376 16.50 -20.44 1.58
CA GLN A 376 17.69 -21.28 1.37
C GLN A 376 17.55 -22.29 0.22
N GLU A 377 16.34 -22.54 -0.30
CA GLU A 377 16.08 -23.66 -1.21
C GLU A 377 15.10 -23.29 -2.34
N HIS A 378 15.36 -23.82 -3.52
CA HIS A 378 14.45 -23.75 -4.66
C HIS A 378 13.77 -25.10 -4.85
N PHE A 379 12.44 -25.11 -4.83
CA PHE A 379 11.63 -26.30 -5.06
C PHE A 379 11.03 -26.22 -6.46
N ASP A 380 11.38 -27.16 -7.32
CA ASP A 380 10.76 -27.29 -8.63
C ASP A 380 9.50 -28.18 -8.58
N TYR A 381 8.85 -28.36 -9.73
CA TYR A 381 7.66 -29.20 -9.86
C TYR A 381 7.90 -30.64 -9.40
N ASN A 382 9.06 -31.22 -9.70
CA ASN A 382 9.37 -32.60 -9.33
C ASN A 382 9.59 -32.74 -7.82
N ASP A 383 10.17 -31.74 -7.18
CA ASP A 383 10.32 -31.70 -5.71
C ASP A 383 8.96 -31.62 -5.02
N ILE A 384 8.07 -30.75 -5.51
CA ILE A 384 6.68 -30.62 -5.02
C ILE A 384 5.92 -31.93 -5.24
N TYR A 385 6.02 -32.53 -6.43
CA TYR A 385 5.35 -33.79 -6.77
C TYR A 385 5.79 -34.95 -5.88
N LYS A 386 7.09 -35.06 -5.58
CA LYS A 386 7.63 -36.06 -4.64
C LYS A 386 7.12 -35.82 -3.22
N ARG A 387 7.04 -34.55 -2.78
CA ARG A 387 6.52 -34.17 -1.46
C ARG A 387 5.04 -34.53 -1.31
N GLY A 388 4.24 -34.30 -2.34
CA GLY A 388 2.82 -34.66 -2.38
C GLY A 388 2.53 -36.16 -2.32
N LYS A 389 3.53 -37.02 -2.57
CA LYS A 389 3.44 -38.48 -2.41
C LYS A 389 3.80 -39.00 -1.01
N ARG A 390 4.24 -38.13 -0.09
CA ARG A 390 4.39 -38.47 1.33
C ARG A 390 3.09 -38.17 2.07
N GLN A 391 2.11 -39.06 1.94
CA GLN A 391 1.03 -39.29 2.91
C GLN A 391 0.67 -40.77 2.90
#